data_AF-F2BEW2-F1
#
_entry.id   AF-F2BEW2-F1
#
_cell.length_a   1.000
_cell.length_b   1.000
_cell.length_c   1.000
_cell.angle_alpha   90.00
_cell.angle_beta   90.00
_cell.angle_gamma   90.00
#
_symmetry.space_group_name_H-M   'P 1'
#
loop_
_entity.id
_entity.type
_entity.pdbx_description
1 polymer ?
#
loop_
_entity_poly.entity_id
_entity_poly.type
_entity_poly.pdbx_seq_one_letter_code
_entity_poly.pdbx_strand_id
1 'polypeptide(L)' 'MKSVLQHTTSAGERWDLIAHRYYGNALLVGGLIAANPHLPVCEAFAAGLTVFVPVLPAKPQNQDDMPPWLR' A
#
# COMPACT_ATOMS: atom_id res chain seq x y z
N MET A 1 -10.15 -11.31 9.81
CA MET A 1 -9.24 -10.39 10.53
C MET A 1 -8.47 -9.59 9.50
N LYS A 2 -8.38 -8.26 9.61
CA LYS A 2 -7.57 -7.44 8.70
C LYS A 2 -6.12 -7.47 9.21
N SER A 3 -5.21 -8.07 8.45
CA SER A 3 -3.79 -8.07 8.77
C SER A 3 -3.17 -6.72 8.43
N VAL A 4 -2.22 -6.26 9.25
CA VAL A 4 -1.53 -4.97 9.07
C VAL A 4 -0.03 -5.23 9.16
N LEU A 5 0.72 -4.66 8.23
CA LEU A 5 2.18 -4.66 8.23
C LEU A 5 2.68 -3.33 8.78
N GLN A 6 3.84 -3.34 9.45
CA GLN A 6 4.49 -2.14 9.95
C GLN A 6 5.65 -1.78 9.03
N HIS A 7 5.69 -0.53 8.57
CA HIS A 7 6.77 0.02 7.76
C HIS A 7 7.42 1.21 8.47
N THR A 8 8.74 1.28 8.44
CA THR A 8 9.49 2.43 8.96
C THR A 8 9.96 3.27 7.79
N THR A 9 9.53 4.53 7.78
CA THR A 9 9.84 5.47 6.69
C THR A 9 11.32 5.86 6.67
N SER A 10 11.82 6.11 5.46
CA SER A 10 13.12 6.74 5.22
C SER A 10 12.94 8.23 4.90
N ALA A 11 14.01 9.02 5.06
CA ALA A 11 13.96 10.45 4.76
C ALA A 11 13.66 10.67 3.26
N GLY A 12 12.67 11.52 2.97
CA GLY A 12 12.22 11.79 1.60
C GLY A 12 11.24 10.76 1.03
N GLU A 13 10.85 9.74 1.80
CA GLU A 13 9.92 8.72 1.33
C GLU A 13 8.50 9.26 1.23
N ARG A 14 7.71 8.79 0.25
CA ARG A 14 6.39 9.33 -0.08
C ARG A 14 5.31 8.28 0.08
N TRP A 15 4.07 8.72 0.25
CA TRP A 15 2.91 7.83 0.28
C TRP A 15 2.81 6.93 -0.95
N ASP A 16 3.00 7.49 -2.14
CA ASP A 16 2.95 6.77 -3.43
C ASP A 16 4.02 5.67 -3.53
N LEU A 17 5.25 5.93 -3.06
CA LEU A 17 6.32 4.93 -3.01
C LEU A 17 5.99 3.77 -2.07
N ILE A 18 5.42 4.06 -0.89
CA ILE A 18 5.00 3.02 0.07
C ILE A 18 3.86 2.20 -0.52
N ALA A 19 2.84 2.86 -1.09
CA ALA A 19 1.72 2.18 -1.74
C ALA A 19 2.19 1.29 -2.90
N HIS A 20 3.11 1.77 -3.74
CA HIS A 20 3.69 0.97 -4.81
C HIS A 20 4.50 -0.22 -4.27
N ARG A 21 5.31 -0.02 -3.23
CA ARG A 21 6.12 -1.09 -2.62
C ARG A 21 5.27 -2.24 -2.08
N TYR A 22 4.18 -1.93 -1.39
CA TYR A 22 3.37 -2.94 -0.71
C TYR A 22 2.18 -3.46 -1.52
N TYR A 23 1.60 -2.64 -2.39
CA TYR A 23 0.42 -3.00 -3.17
C TYR A 23 0.69 -3.14 -4.67
N GLY A 24 1.90 -2.84 -5.14
CA GLY A 24 2.22 -2.77 -6.57
C GLY A 24 1.57 -1.59 -7.30
N ASN A 25 0.77 -0.76 -6.62
CA ASN A 25 0.00 0.31 -7.23
C ASN A 25 0.09 1.60 -6.40
N ALA A 26 0.76 2.61 -6.95
CA ALA A 26 0.94 3.93 -6.34
C ALA A 26 -0.37 4.71 -6.16
N LEU A 27 -1.45 4.35 -6.86
CA LEU A 27 -2.74 5.03 -6.75
C LEU A 27 -3.54 4.59 -5.50
N LEU A 28 -3.10 3.55 -4.81
CA LEU A 28 -3.76 3.04 -3.60
C LEU A 28 -3.39 3.82 -2.32
N VAL A 29 -2.82 5.01 -2.48
CA VAL A 29 -2.48 5.93 -1.38
C VAL A 29 -3.70 6.36 -0.56
N GLY A 30 -4.89 6.46 -1.15
CA GLY A 30 -6.09 6.88 -0.43
C GLY A 30 -6.44 5.95 0.73
N GLY A 31 -6.39 4.63 0.51
CA GLY A 31 -6.62 3.64 1.57
C GLY A 31 -5.50 3.60 2.59
N LEU A 32 -4.26 3.82 2.16
CA LEU A 32 -3.09 3.87 3.03
C LEU A 32 -3.11 5.08 3.97
N ILE A 33 -3.43 6.27 3.45
CA ILE A 33 -3.58 7.51 4.23
C ILE A 33 -4.73 7.36 5.23
N ALA A 34 -5.88 6.85 4.80
CA ALA A 34 -7.05 6.65 5.67
C ALA A 34 -6.77 5.68 6.83
N ALA A 35 -5.85 4.73 6.66
CA ALA A 35 -5.42 3.82 7.72
C ALA A 35 -4.44 4.45 8.72
N ASN A 36 -3.89 5.63 8.43
CA ASN A 36 -2.86 6.30 9.23
C ASN A 36 -3.23 7.76 9.55
N PRO A 37 -4.35 8.02 10.24
CA PRO A 37 -4.79 9.38 10.55
C PRO A 37 -3.85 10.14 11.51
N HIS A 38 -2.93 9.44 12.19
CA HIS A 38 -1.91 10.03 13.04
C HIS A 38 -0.72 10.62 12.27
N LEU A 39 -0.59 10.32 10.97
CA LEU A 39 0.46 10.87 10.11
C LEU A 39 -0.09 12.02 9.26
N PRO A 40 0.72 13.05 8.99
CA PRO A 40 0.32 14.12 8.10
C PRO A 40 0.22 13.61 6.65
N VAL A 41 -0.70 14.21 5.89
CA VAL A 41 -0.70 14.08 4.43
C VAL A 41 0.35 15.04 3.88
N CYS A 42 1.58 14.56 3.77
CA CYS A 42 2.73 15.30 3.26
C CYS A 42 3.26 14.68 1.96
N GLU A 43 4.02 15.49 1.21
CA GLU A 43 4.69 15.02 -0.01
C GLU A 43 5.84 14.06 0.30
N ALA A 44 6.51 14.24 1.43
CA ALA A 44 7.67 13.46 1.85
C ALA A 44 7.73 13.33 3.38
N PHE A 45 8.16 12.16 3.85
CA PHE A 45 8.32 11.84 5.26
C PHE A 45 9.73 12.12 5.76
N ALA A 46 9.82 12.46 7.05
CA ALA A 46 11.07 12.32 7.80
C ALA A 46 11.35 10.83 8.05
N ALA A 47 12.62 10.47 8.23
CA ALA A 47 12.98 9.11 8.59
C ALA A 47 12.44 8.72 9.98
N GLY A 48 12.11 7.44 10.15
CA GLY A 48 11.78 6.86 11.46
C GLY A 48 10.30 6.92 11.86
N LEU A 49 9.41 7.42 11.00
CA LEU A 49 7.97 7.35 11.26
C LEU A 49 7.43 5.95 10.94
N THR A 50 6.46 5.51 11.75
CA THR A 50 5.80 4.22 11.59
C THR A 50 4.51 4.35 10.79
N VAL A 51 4.47 3.69 9.64
CA VAL A 51 3.30 3.57 8.76
C VAL A 51 2.70 2.17 8.92
N PHE A 52 1.40 2.12 9.18
CA PHE A 52 0.61 0.90 9.20
C PHE A 52 0.03 0.62 7.82
N VAL A 53 0.48 -0.47 7.20
CA VAL A 53 0.11 -0.85 5.84
C VAL A 53 -0.94 -1.97 5.90
N PRO A 54 -2.24 -1.69 5.68
CA PRO A 54 -3.28 -2.72 5.69
C PRO A 54 -3.11 -3.70 4.53
N VAL A 55 -3.15 -5.01 4.81
CA VAL A 55 -3.12 -6.04 3.78
C VAL A 55 -4.46 -6.03 3.03
N LEU A 56 -4.40 -5.73 1.73
CA LEU A 56 -5.55 -5.75 0.85
C LEU A 56 -5.92 -7.20 0.50
N PRO A 57 -7.21 -7.55 0.42
CA PRO A 57 -7.62 -8.85 -0.07
C PRO A 57 -7.12 -9.03 -1.51
N ALA A 58 -6.52 -10.18 -1.80
CA ALA A 58 -6.15 -10.51 -3.17
C ALA A 58 -7.40 -10.47 -4.04
N LYS A 59 -7.33 -9.77 -5.18
CA LYS A 59 -8.39 -9.88 -6.18
C LYS A 59 -8.36 -11.33 -6.67
N PRO A 60 -9.48 -12.09 -6.59
CA PRO A 60 -9.50 -13.42 -7.17
C PRO A 60 -9.16 -13.30 -8.65
N GLN A 61 -8.05 -13.90 -9.07
CA GLN A 61 -7.80 -14.16 -10.48
C GLN A 61 -8.74 -15.29 -10.87
N ASN A 62 -9.95 -14.93 -11.30
CA ASN A 62 -10.85 -15.91 -11.90
C ASN A 62 -10.16 -16.45 -13.18
N GLN A 63 -9.86 -17.75 -13.21
CA GLN A 63 -9.30 -18.43 -14.38
C GLN A 63 -10.19 -18.25 -15.63
N ASP A 64 -11.49 -17.99 -15.44
CA ASP A 64 -12.44 -17.73 -16.53
C ASP A 64 -12.11 -16.47 -17.33
N ASP A 65 -11.58 -15.42 -16.69
CA ASP A 65 -11.18 -14.16 -17.33
C ASP A 65 -9.79 -14.21 -17.97
N MET A 66 -9.05 -15.30 -17.75
CA MET A 66 -7.74 -15.48 -18.36
C MET A 66 -7.89 -15.95 -19.81
N PRO A 67 -7.07 -15.40 -20.73
CA PRO A 67 -7.11 -15.83 -22.12
C PRO A 67 -6.75 -17.32 -22.22
N PRO A 68 -7.27 -18.05 -23.24
CA PRO A 68 -7.21 -19.50 -23.28
C PRO A 68 -5.79 -20.10 -23.33
N TRP A 69 -4.77 -19.30 -23.65
CA TRP A 69 -3.35 -19.70 -23.64
C TRP A 69 -2.64 -19.51 -22.29
N LEU A 70 -3.28 -18.86 -21.32
CA LEU A 70 -2.75 -18.60 -19.97
C LEU A 70 -3.53 -19.33 -18.87
N ARG A 71 -4.55 -20.12 -19.26
CA ARG A 71 -5.30 -20.98 -18.34
C ARG A 71 -4.46 -22.14 -17.84
#